data_AF-A0A147IM87-F1
#
_entry.id   AF-A0A147IM87-F1
#
_cell.length_a   1.000
_cell.length_b   1.000
_cell.length_c   1.000
_cell.angle_alpha   90.00
_cell.angle_beta   90.00
_cell.angle_gamma   90.00
#
_symmetry.space_group_name_H-M   'P 1'
#
loop_
_entity.id
_entity.type
_entity.pdbx_description
1 polymer ?
#
loop_
_entity_poly.entity_id
_entity_poly.type
_entity_poly.pdbx_seq_one_letter_code
_entity_poly.pdbx_strand_id
1 'polypeptide(L)'
;MMNEKLHRRRARRAWPKLVAAAKHGETVSYSDLSASIGEHWRAASWFLGVIQRYCAEMGLPRLQALAVNKRTRVPGKGYAGKRGKRAHRREIDRVRAASWPAKAPF
;
A
#
# COMPACT_ATOMS: atom_id res chain seq x y z
N MET A 1 -11.96 -17.48 -9.90
CA MET A 1 -10.84 -17.98 -9.07
C MET A 1 -9.45 -17.92 -9.73
N MET A 2 -9.21 -17.16 -10.81
CA MET A 2 -7.88 -17.04 -11.46
C MET A 2 -7.16 -15.69 -11.16
N ASN A 3 -7.90 -14.64 -10.79
CA ASN A 3 -7.32 -13.30 -10.52
C ASN A 3 -6.79 -13.10 -9.09
N GLU A 4 -7.27 -13.84 -8.09
CA GLU A 4 -6.84 -13.65 -6.69
C GLU A 4 -5.38 -14.07 -6.47
N LYS A 5 -4.96 -15.21 -7.04
CA LYS A 5 -3.56 -15.66 -6.99
C LYS A 5 -2.61 -14.63 -7.63
N LEU A 6 -3.02 -14.03 -8.76
CA LEU A 6 -2.24 -13.00 -9.45
C LEU A 6 -2.09 -11.74 -8.58
N HIS A 7 -3.18 -11.23 -8.02
CA HIS A 7 -3.13 -10.03 -7.18
C HIS A 7 -2.36 -10.24 -5.89
N ARG A 8 -2.46 -11.45 -5.30
CA ARG A 8 -1.63 -11.84 -4.15
C ARG A 8 -0.14 -11.86 -4.50
N ARG A 9 0.24 -12.42 -5.66
CA ARG A 9 1.64 -12.39 -6.14
C ARG A 9 2.15 -10.96 -6.34
N ARG A 10 1.35 -10.08 -6.95
CA ARG A 10 1.69 -8.66 -7.11
C ARG A 10 1.82 -7.96 -5.75
N ALA A 11 0.92 -8.25 -4.82
CA ALA A 11 0.95 -7.70 -3.46
C ALA A 11 2.21 -8.10 -2.71
N ARG A 12 2.64 -9.37 -2.81
CA ARG A 12 3.92 -9.84 -2.25
C ARG A 12 5.12 -9.09 -2.81
N ARG A 13 5.11 -8.72 -4.10
CA ARG A 13 6.17 -7.92 -4.74
C ARG A 13 6.12 -6.45 -4.31
N ALA A 14 4.92 -5.88 -4.15
CA ALA A 14 4.73 -4.49 -3.72
C ALA A 14 5.05 -4.26 -2.24
N TRP A 15 4.77 -5.26 -1.38
CA TRP A 15 4.98 -5.18 0.07
C TRP A 15 6.35 -4.66 0.50
N PRO A 16 7.49 -5.26 0.08
CA PRO A 16 8.81 -4.78 0.52
C PRO A 16 9.09 -3.34 0.08
N LYS A 17 8.49 -2.87 -1.03
CA LYS A 17 8.63 -1.47 -1.48
C LYS A 17 7.88 -0.51 -0.56
N LEU A 18 6.70 -0.88 -0.11
CA LEU A 18 5.94 -0.11 0.87
C LEU A 18 6.61 -0.13 2.24
N VAL A 19 7.14 -1.27 2.68
CA VAL A 19 7.90 -1.37 3.93
C VAL A 19 9.15 -0.49 3.89
N ALA A 20 9.88 -0.48 2.77
CA ALA A 20 11.02 0.42 2.59
C ALA A 20 10.59 1.89 2.67
N ALA A 21 9.51 2.28 1.98
CA ALA A 21 8.97 3.64 2.05
C ALA A 21 8.54 4.02 3.48
N ALA A 22 7.99 3.09 4.26
CA ALA A 22 7.69 3.30 5.67
C ALA A 22 8.96 3.64 6.47
N LYS A 23 10.01 2.82 6.31
CA LYS A 23 11.30 2.99 7.01
C LYS A 23 12.00 4.29 6.64
N HIS A 24 11.96 4.71 5.39
CA HIS A 24 12.61 5.93 4.91
C HIS A 24 11.78 7.21 5.12
N GLY A 25 10.57 7.10 5.66
CA GLY A 25 9.74 8.28 5.86
C GLY A 25 9.19 8.87 4.56
N GLU A 26 9.00 8.04 3.53
CA GLU A 26 8.57 8.45 2.20
C GLU A 26 7.13 8.01 1.89
N THR A 27 6.64 8.43 0.72
CA THR A 27 5.44 7.87 0.08
C THR A 27 5.75 7.62 -1.39
N VAL A 28 5.13 6.58 -1.96
CA VAL A 28 5.36 6.16 -3.34
C VAL A 28 4.11 6.44 -4.18
N SER A 29 4.28 6.91 -5.40
CA SER A 29 3.12 7.11 -6.28
C SER A 29 2.60 5.78 -6.82
N TYR A 30 1.31 5.71 -7.19
CA TYR A 30 0.76 4.50 -7.81
C TYR A 30 1.50 4.07 -9.09
N SER A 31 1.98 5.03 -9.89
CA SER A 31 2.75 4.73 -11.10
C SER A 31 4.09 4.12 -10.74
N ASP A 32 4.83 4.70 -9.80
CA ASP A 32 6.19 4.26 -9.47
C ASP A 32 6.15 2.91 -8.76
N LEU A 33 5.18 2.71 -7.86
CA LEU A 33 4.98 1.43 -7.19
C LEU A 33 4.66 0.32 -8.19
N SER A 34 3.74 0.56 -9.13
CA SER A 34 3.34 -0.44 -10.12
C SER A 34 4.49 -0.72 -11.10
N ALA A 35 5.16 0.31 -11.59
CA ALA A 35 6.33 0.16 -12.47
C ALA A 35 7.44 -0.66 -11.79
N SER A 36 7.69 -0.44 -10.49
CA SER A 36 8.72 -1.18 -9.74
C SER A 36 8.46 -2.70 -9.63
N ILE A 37 7.23 -3.14 -9.89
CA ILE A 37 6.85 -4.55 -9.92
C ILE A 37 6.49 -5.02 -11.33
N GLY A 38 6.81 -4.24 -12.37
CA GLY A 38 6.53 -4.57 -13.77
C GLY A 38 5.04 -4.55 -14.12
N GLU A 39 4.25 -3.71 -13.47
CA GLU A 39 2.81 -3.62 -13.66
C GLU A 39 2.37 -2.22 -14.09
N HIS A 40 1.28 -2.16 -14.85
CA HIS A 40 0.64 -0.89 -15.20
C HIS A 40 -0.12 -0.31 -13.99
N TRP A 41 -0.11 1.02 -13.82
CA TRP A 41 -0.70 1.70 -12.66
C TRP A 41 -2.19 1.40 -12.41
N ARG A 42 -2.95 1.06 -13.48
CA ARG A 42 -4.35 0.63 -13.36
C ARG A 42 -4.52 -0.65 -12.54
N ALA A 43 -3.46 -1.48 -12.44
CA ALA A 43 -3.48 -2.69 -11.64
C ALA A 43 -3.29 -2.44 -10.13
N ALA A 44 -2.91 -1.21 -9.73
CA ALA A 44 -2.61 -0.85 -8.33
C ALA A 44 -3.75 -1.18 -7.39
N SER A 45 -4.99 -0.83 -7.76
CA SER A 45 -6.17 -1.05 -6.92
C SER A 45 -6.31 -2.52 -6.48
N TRP A 46 -5.97 -3.47 -7.36
CA TRP A 46 -6.14 -4.88 -7.08
C TRP A 46 -5.17 -5.41 -6.03
N PHE A 47 -3.86 -5.15 -6.21
CA PHE A 47 -2.86 -5.67 -5.27
C PHE A 47 -2.81 -4.87 -3.98
N LEU A 48 -3.10 -3.56 -4.02
CA LEU A 48 -3.24 -2.75 -2.80
C LEU A 48 -4.50 -3.16 -2.02
N GLY A 49 -5.55 -3.62 -2.69
CA GLY A 49 -6.73 -4.21 -2.06
C GLY A 49 -6.39 -5.46 -1.24
N VAL A 50 -5.50 -6.32 -1.74
CA VAL A 50 -5.02 -7.51 -1.00
C VAL A 50 -4.28 -7.09 0.28
N ILE A 51 -3.35 -6.14 0.17
CA ILE A 51 -2.60 -5.62 1.33
C ILE A 51 -3.55 -4.96 2.34
N GLN A 52 -4.50 -4.17 1.86
CA GLN A 52 -5.51 -3.51 2.69
C GLN A 52 -6.35 -4.50 3.47
N ARG A 53 -6.83 -5.55 2.81
CA ARG A 53 -7.61 -6.61 3.44
C ARG A 53 -6.80 -7.31 4.53
N TYR A 54 -5.57 -7.70 4.22
CA TYR A 54 -4.66 -8.30 5.21
C TYR A 54 -4.43 -7.40 6.42
N CYS A 55 -4.14 -6.11 6.21
CA CYS A 55 -3.92 -5.18 7.32
C CYS A 55 -5.19 -5.03 8.17
N ALA A 56 -6.37 -5.00 7.55
CA ALA A 56 -7.63 -4.92 8.28
C ALA A 56 -7.92 -6.19 9.09
N GLU A 57 -7.74 -7.37 8.50
CA GLU A 57 -7.93 -8.68 9.16
C GLU A 57 -7.00 -8.85 10.37
N MET A 58 -5.78 -8.33 10.29
CA MET A 58 -4.79 -8.41 11.37
C MET A 58 -4.80 -7.22 12.34
N GLY A 59 -5.73 -6.27 12.20
CA GLY A 59 -5.77 -5.07 13.04
C GLY A 59 -4.56 -4.13 12.89
N LEU A 60 -3.83 -4.23 11.79
CA LEU A 60 -2.63 -3.44 11.51
C LEU A 60 -2.98 -2.08 10.90
N PRO A 61 -2.10 -1.06 11.03
CA PRO A 61 -2.25 0.16 10.26
C PRO A 61 -2.18 -0.13 8.75
N ARG A 62 -2.83 0.70 7.95
CA ARG A 62 -2.99 0.49 6.50
C ARG A 62 -1.69 0.76 5.76
N LEU A 63 -0.84 -0.26 5.58
CA LEU A 63 0.45 -0.11 4.87
C LEU A 63 0.30 0.55 3.48
N GLN A 64 -0.77 0.23 2.76
CA GLN A 64 -1.09 0.81 1.46
C GLN A 64 -1.39 2.32 1.49
N ALA A 65 -1.51 2.94 2.67
CA ALA A 65 -1.61 4.40 2.80
C ALA A 65 -0.37 5.14 2.28
N LEU A 66 0.78 4.46 2.19
CA LEU A 66 2.00 5.01 1.59
C LEU A 66 1.91 5.12 0.06
N ALA A 67 0.98 4.42 -0.57
CA ALA A 67 0.73 4.54 -2.01
C ALA A 67 -0.26 5.69 -2.28
N VAL A 68 0.22 6.74 -2.96
CA VAL A 68 -0.52 8.00 -3.12
C VAL A 68 -0.66 8.43 -4.57
N ASN A 69 -1.59 9.34 -4.82
CA ASN A 69 -1.63 10.07 -6.07
C ASN A 69 -0.43 11.05 -6.16
N LYS A 70 0.24 11.09 -7.33
CA LYS A 70 1.44 11.90 -7.54
C LYS A 70 1.22 13.40 -7.29
N ARG A 71 0.04 13.94 -7.65
CA ARG A 71 -0.30 15.36 -7.53
C ARG A 71 -0.84 15.72 -6.15
N THR A 72 -1.81 14.95 -5.64
CA THR A 72 -2.48 15.32 -4.37
C THR A 72 -1.73 14.87 -3.13
N ARG A 73 -0.76 13.95 -3.29
CA ARG A 73 0.06 13.36 -2.21
C ARG A 73 -0.76 12.64 -1.12
N VAL A 74 -2.01 12.31 -1.43
CA VAL A 74 -2.91 11.50 -0.59
C VAL A 74 -3.44 10.30 -1.37
N PRO A 75 -3.96 9.25 -0.69
CA PRO A 75 -4.51 8.08 -1.37
C PRO A 75 -5.75 8.41 -2.20
N GLY A 76 -5.87 7.74 -3.34
CA GLY A 76 -6.98 7.88 -4.28
C GLY A 76 -8.20 7.03 -3.96
N LYS A 77 -9.06 6.85 -4.96
CA LYS A 77 -10.23 5.94 -4.91
C LYS A 77 -9.75 4.50 -4.70
N GLY A 78 -10.42 3.74 -3.83
CA GLY A 78 -10.08 2.36 -3.47
C GLY A 78 -9.37 2.21 -2.12
N TYR A 79 -8.89 3.31 -1.53
CA TYR A 79 -8.37 3.32 -0.17
C TYR A 79 -9.51 3.31 0.86
N ALA A 80 -9.56 2.31 1.74
CA ALA A 80 -10.59 2.14 2.78
C ALA A 80 -10.26 2.87 4.09
N GLY A 81 -9.54 3.99 4.01
CA GLY A 81 -9.30 4.89 5.13
C GLY A 81 -9.77 6.32 4.83
N LYS A 82 -9.70 7.19 5.83
CA LYS A 82 -10.04 8.62 5.65
C LYS A 82 -9.00 9.29 4.75
N ARG A 83 -9.45 9.91 3.64
CA ARG A 83 -8.58 10.48 2.58
C ARG A 83 -8.17 11.94 2.79
N GLY A 84 -8.70 12.61 3.82
CA GLY A 84 -8.31 13.98 4.15
C GLY A 84 -6.87 14.05 4.66
N LYS A 85 -6.13 15.12 4.29
CA LYS A 85 -4.68 15.28 4.60
C LYS A 85 -4.33 14.99 6.07
N ARG A 86 -5.10 15.55 7.01
CA ARG A 86 -4.87 15.35 8.46
C ARG A 86 -5.04 13.90 8.89
N ALA A 87 -6.08 13.22 8.40
CA ALA A 87 -6.34 11.83 8.75
C ALA A 87 -5.33 10.88 8.08
N HIS A 88 -4.96 11.16 6.83
CA HIS A 88 -3.92 10.41 6.13
C HIS A 88 -2.56 10.52 6.83
N ARG A 89 -2.17 11.72 7.29
CA ARG A 89 -0.94 11.90 8.08
C ARG A 89 -0.92 11.01 9.33
N ARG A 90 -2.00 10.97 10.11
CA ARG A 90 -2.10 10.09 11.28
C ARG A 90 -1.98 8.61 10.93
N GLU A 91 -2.52 8.18 9.78
CA GLU A 91 -2.31 6.81 9.31
C GLU A 91 -0.85 6.54 9.00
N ILE A 92 -0.19 7.45 8.28
CA ILE A 92 1.23 7.35 7.92
C ILE A 92 2.09 7.25 9.18
N ASP A 93 1.81 8.06 10.21
CA ASP A 93 2.53 8.01 11.49
C ASP A 93 2.41 6.63 12.14
N ARG A 94 1.20 6.04 12.15
CA ARG A 94 0.97 4.67 12.65
C ARG A 94 1.68 3.61 11.81
N VAL A 95 1.65 3.75 10.49
CA VAL A 95 2.36 2.83 9.57
C VAL A 95 3.86 2.88 9.84
N ARG A 96 4.44 4.06 10.07
CA ARG A 96 5.88 4.23 10.33
C ARG A 96 6.30 3.72 11.70
N ALA A 97 5.43 3.83 12.70
CA ALA A 97 5.68 3.32 14.04
C ALA A 97 5.54 1.79 14.15
N ALA A 98 4.84 1.15 13.22
CA ALA A 98 4.63 -0.30 13.24
C ALA A 98 5.87 -1.08 12.80
N SER A 99 6.06 -2.26 13.40
CA SER A 99 7.08 -3.23 12.96
C SER A 99 6.54 -4.06 11.80
N TRP A 100 7.19 -3.94 10.64
CA TRP A 100 6.78 -4.65 9.43
C TRP A 100 7.72 -5.81 9.09
N PRO A 101 7.20 -7.01 8.76
CA PRO A 101 8.03 -8.06 8.22
C PRO A 101 8.57 -7.65 6.85
N ALA A 102 9.83 -8.00 6.56
CA ALA A 102 10.48 -7.66 5.30
C ALA A 102 9.79 -8.29 4.08
N LYS A 103 9.15 -9.45 4.26
CA LYS A 103 8.35 -10.15 3.24
C LYS A 103 6.88 -10.12 3.64
N ALA A 104 5.99 -10.15 2.64
CA ALA A 104 4.57 -10.26 2.88
C ALA A 104 4.24 -11.61 3.56
N PRO A 105 3.45 -11.60 4.65
CA PRO A 105 3.14 -12.79 5.45
C PRO A 105 1.97 -13.64 4.91
N PHE A 106 1.54 -13.39 3.66
CA PHE A 106 0.36 -14.00 3.05
C PHE A 106 0.66 -14.47 1.65
#